data_AF-A0A178LUD0-F1
#
_entry.id   AF-A0A178LUD0-F1
#
_cell.length_a   1.000
_cell.length_b   1.000
_cell.length_c   1.000
_cell.angle_alpha   90.00
_cell.angle_beta   90.00
_cell.angle_gamma   90.00
#
_symmetry.space_group_name_H-M   'P 1'
#
loop_
_entity.id
_entity.type
_entity.pdbx_description
1 polymer ?
#
loop_
_entity_poly.entity_id
_entity_poly.type
_entity_poly.pdbx_seq_one_letter_code
_entity_poly.pdbx_strand_id
1 'polypeptide(L)'
;MQWNAWGDPAAAKPLSPGIRSLLNQALGIDGAAIEEPTLEQVRLRPSALSAADREALSAIVGDTHATIDDHARLLRAGGKSTLDLLHRRDFGVQDAPDAVLIPGTEGEIAEILRYCGDRSIAVVPFGGGTSVVGGLDPARGDLKAVVSLDLRRLDELHSLDEVSWEAELGAGLTGPEAERLLGERGFSLGHFPQSFLFATIGGFAATRSSGQDSAGYGRFNDMVRGLRAVTPAGVLDLGRAPESAAGPDLRQLLIGSEGTLGIITRVRVRVHPVPEVTRYEAWSFPDFATGADALRAVVQTGTGPTVIRLSDEAETGVNLATTDSIGEQQVTGGCLAITAFEGSAEHVASRHAETRELLAAKGGTSLGEGPARAWEHGRFNAPYLRDALLSAGALCETLETATNWSNVPALKAAVTDALTTSLADSGTPALVLCHISHVYPTGASLYFTVVAAQRGNPIEQWRTAKAAASDAMVRTGATITHHHAVGVDHRPWMRDEIGDLGVAVLRAVKAALDPAGILNPGKLIP
;
A
#
# COMPACT_ATOMS: atom_id res chain seq x y z
N MET A 1 -16.14 2.60 2.81
CA MET A 1 -15.49 3.46 1.79
C MET A 1 -16.44 3.67 0.64
N GLN A 2 -16.33 4.81 -0.05
CA GLN A 2 -17.01 5.09 -1.31
C GLN A 2 -16.66 4.04 -2.38
N TRP A 3 -17.61 3.75 -3.28
CA TRP A 3 -17.45 2.69 -4.29
C TRP A 3 -16.48 3.10 -5.41
N ASN A 4 -16.53 4.35 -5.86
CA ASN A 4 -15.69 4.93 -6.93
C ASN A 4 -14.56 5.86 -6.43
N ALA A 5 -14.32 5.93 -5.12
CA ALA A 5 -13.29 6.81 -4.55
C ALA A 5 -12.68 6.20 -3.27
N TRP A 6 -11.69 6.89 -2.71
CA TRP A 6 -11.07 6.61 -1.42
C TRP A 6 -11.96 7.06 -0.27
N GLY A 7 -11.97 6.25 0.79
CA GLY A 7 -12.38 6.70 2.11
C GLY A 7 -13.86 7.09 2.26
N ASP A 8 -14.11 8.01 3.18
CA ASP A 8 -15.45 8.54 3.50
C ASP A 8 -15.77 9.73 2.58
N PRO A 9 -16.89 9.71 1.83
CA PRO A 9 -17.33 10.84 1.03
C PRO A 9 -17.38 12.17 1.79
N ALA A 10 -17.68 12.15 3.10
CA ALA A 10 -17.75 13.36 3.93
C ALA A 10 -16.38 14.03 4.15
N ALA A 11 -15.27 13.30 3.97
CA ALA A 11 -13.92 13.82 4.09
C ALA A 11 -13.37 14.38 2.76
N ALA A 12 -14.05 14.14 1.63
CA ALA A 12 -13.65 14.65 0.33
C ALA A 12 -13.75 16.18 0.28
N LYS A 13 -12.72 16.83 -0.29
CA LYS A 13 -12.66 18.28 -0.46
C LYS A 13 -12.52 18.64 -1.94
N PRO A 14 -13.14 19.73 -2.41
CA PRO A 14 -12.90 20.23 -3.75
C PRO A 14 -11.44 20.71 -3.89
N LEU A 15 -10.93 20.74 -5.12
CA LEU A 15 -9.63 21.32 -5.42
C LEU A 15 -9.59 22.81 -5.04
N SER A 16 -8.54 23.20 -4.30
CA SER A 16 -8.29 24.60 -3.94
C SER A 16 -7.99 25.46 -5.17
N PRO A 17 -8.20 26.79 -5.10
CA PRO A 17 -7.85 27.70 -6.19
C PRO A 17 -6.37 27.60 -6.59
N GLY A 18 -5.46 27.41 -5.63
CA GLY A 18 -4.03 27.23 -5.89
C GLY A 18 -3.74 25.98 -6.71
N ILE A 19 -4.36 24.85 -6.38
CA ILE A 19 -4.21 23.60 -7.14
C ILE A 19 -4.79 23.75 -8.55
N ARG A 20 -5.95 24.39 -8.72
CA ARG A 20 -6.52 24.65 -10.05
C ARG A 20 -5.60 25.51 -10.91
N SER A 21 -5.01 26.56 -10.31
CA SER A 21 -4.03 27.42 -10.98
C SER A 21 -2.79 26.62 -11.40
N LEU A 22 -2.28 25.75 -10.52
CA LEU A 22 -1.15 24.88 -10.82
C LEU A 22 -1.47 23.92 -11.97
N LEU A 23 -2.64 23.27 -11.96
CA LEU A 23 -3.08 22.38 -13.04
C LEU A 23 -3.17 23.11 -14.38
N ASN A 24 -3.69 24.33 -14.39
CA ASN A 24 -3.79 25.13 -15.60
C ASN A 24 -2.41 25.51 -16.14
N GLN A 25 -1.52 26.01 -15.27
CA GLN A 25 -0.17 26.44 -15.67
C GLN A 25 0.73 25.28 -16.07
N ALA A 26 0.68 24.17 -15.33
CA ALA A 26 1.58 23.04 -15.55
C ALA A 26 1.07 22.06 -16.62
N LEU A 27 -0.25 21.86 -16.73
CA LEU A 27 -0.84 20.79 -17.54
C LEU A 27 -1.86 21.28 -18.57
N GLY A 28 -2.23 22.56 -18.56
CA GLY A 28 -3.18 23.15 -19.50
C GLY A 28 -4.63 22.68 -19.33
N ILE A 29 -5.01 22.22 -18.13
CA ILE A 29 -6.40 21.83 -17.81
C ILE A 29 -7.04 22.87 -16.88
N ASP A 30 -8.32 23.18 -17.09
CA ASP A 30 -9.08 24.15 -16.28
C ASP A 30 -9.64 23.57 -14.97
N GLY A 31 -9.52 22.26 -14.79
CA GLY A 31 -10.03 21.53 -13.64
C GLY A 31 -11.56 21.42 -13.61
N ALA A 32 -12.21 21.48 -14.77
CA ALA A 32 -13.62 21.13 -14.90
C ALA A 32 -13.84 19.67 -14.51
N ALA A 33 -14.94 19.40 -13.79
CA ALA A 33 -15.28 18.05 -13.39
C ALA A 33 -15.68 17.21 -14.62
N ILE A 34 -15.09 16.03 -14.73
CA ILE A 34 -15.49 15.00 -15.68
C ILE A 34 -16.77 14.35 -15.16
N GLU A 35 -17.70 14.03 -16.06
CA GLU A 35 -18.91 13.28 -15.72
C GLU A 35 -18.57 11.86 -15.26
N GLU A 36 -19.16 11.45 -14.13
CA GLU A 36 -18.98 10.11 -13.57
C GLU A 36 -20.34 9.44 -13.36
N PRO A 37 -20.45 8.11 -13.56
CA PRO A 37 -21.69 7.38 -13.32
C PRO A 37 -22.10 7.47 -11.84
N THR A 38 -23.39 7.64 -11.59
CA THR A 38 -23.96 7.42 -10.24
C THR A 38 -24.04 5.93 -9.94
N LEU A 39 -24.20 5.58 -8.66
CA LEU A 39 -24.30 4.18 -8.24
C LEU A 39 -25.43 3.43 -8.98
N GLU A 40 -26.55 4.09 -9.23
CA GLU A 40 -27.72 3.54 -9.92
C GLU A 40 -27.50 3.33 -11.42
N GLN A 41 -26.53 4.05 -12.00
CA GLN A 41 -26.16 3.92 -13.41
C GLN A 41 -25.16 2.77 -13.65
N VAL A 42 -24.44 2.33 -12.61
CA VAL A 42 -23.48 1.23 -12.70
C VAL A 42 -24.22 -0.07 -12.99
N ARG A 43 -23.76 -0.79 -14.02
CA ARG A 43 -24.25 -2.14 -14.34
C ARG A 43 -23.13 -3.13 -14.13
N LEU A 44 -23.37 -4.14 -13.30
CA LEU A 44 -22.42 -5.22 -13.10
C LEU A 44 -22.71 -6.40 -14.02
N ARG A 45 -21.67 -7.16 -14.37
CA ARG A 45 -21.87 -8.50 -14.94
C ARG A 45 -22.71 -9.34 -13.96
N PRO A 46 -23.76 -10.05 -14.41
CA PRO A 46 -24.52 -10.94 -13.55
C PRO A 46 -23.64 -12.05 -12.96
N SER A 47 -23.99 -12.49 -11.74
CA SER A 47 -23.32 -13.62 -11.09
C SER A 47 -23.40 -14.89 -11.94
N ALA A 48 -22.25 -15.53 -12.17
CA ALA A 48 -22.13 -16.81 -12.86
C ALA A 48 -22.36 -18.03 -11.94
N LEU A 49 -22.59 -17.82 -10.63
CA LEU A 49 -22.90 -18.91 -9.70
C LEU A 49 -24.26 -19.52 -10.00
N SER A 50 -24.36 -20.85 -9.92
CA SER A 50 -25.66 -21.52 -10.00
C SER A 50 -26.46 -21.35 -8.70
N ALA A 51 -27.77 -21.62 -8.73
CA ALA A 51 -28.59 -21.59 -7.52
C ALA A 51 -28.06 -22.55 -6.44
N ALA A 52 -27.64 -23.75 -6.84
CA ALA A 52 -27.05 -24.73 -5.93
C ALA A 52 -25.71 -24.25 -5.35
N ASP A 53 -24.87 -23.58 -6.15
CA ASP A 53 -23.61 -23.02 -5.63
C ASP A 53 -23.87 -21.91 -4.59
N ARG A 54 -24.89 -21.08 -4.81
CA ARG A 54 -25.27 -20.03 -3.85
C ARG A 54 -25.80 -20.63 -2.55
N GLU A 55 -26.71 -21.60 -2.64
CA GLU A 55 -27.28 -22.28 -1.47
C GLU A 55 -26.21 -22.98 -0.64
N ALA A 56 -25.28 -23.70 -1.29
CA ALA A 56 -24.19 -24.38 -0.61
C ALA A 56 -23.24 -23.41 0.10
N LEU A 57 -22.85 -22.32 -0.56
CA LEU A 57 -21.99 -21.30 0.05
C LEU A 57 -22.68 -20.57 1.20
N SER A 58 -23.96 -20.22 1.05
CA SER A 58 -24.76 -19.65 2.14
C SER A 58 -24.92 -20.61 3.31
N ALA A 59 -25.05 -21.92 3.08
CA ALA A 59 -25.12 -22.91 4.15
C ALA A 59 -23.83 -23.00 4.97
N ILE A 60 -22.67 -22.65 4.39
CA ILE A 60 -21.38 -22.65 5.10
C ILE A 60 -21.26 -21.43 6.02
N VAL A 61 -21.50 -20.22 5.51
CA VAL A 61 -21.27 -18.97 6.26
C VAL A 61 -22.51 -18.41 6.95
N GLY A 62 -23.70 -18.90 6.60
CA GLY A 62 -25.01 -18.35 6.96
C GLY A 62 -25.54 -17.34 5.95
N ASP A 63 -26.86 -17.28 5.79
CA ASP A 63 -27.55 -16.44 4.79
C ASP A 63 -27.23 -14.94 4.91
N THR A 64 -26.95 -14.45 6.12
CA THR A 64 -26.57 -13.05 6.37
C THR A 64 -25.13 -12.72 5.98
N HIS A 65 -24.33 -13.74 5.63
CA HIS A 65 -22.90 -13.63 5.39
C HIS A 65 -22.49 -14.10 3.99
N ALA A 66 -23.46 -14.47 3.14
CA ALA A 66 -23.27 -14.69 1.71
C ALA A 66 -24.22 -13.79 0.92
N THR A 67 -23.71 -13.03 -0.04
CA THR A 67 -24.53 -12.12 -0.83
C THR A 67 -24.11 -12.07 -2.30
N ILE A 68 -25.11 -11.91 -3.17
CA ILE A 68 -24.96 -11.60 -4.60
C ILE A 68 -25.49 -10.20 -4.95
N ASP A 69 -25.77 -9.38 -3.95
CA ASP A 69 -26.21 -8.00 -4.13
C ASP A 69 -25.15 -7.20 -4.89
N ASP A 70 -25.58 -6.44 -5.90
CA ASP A 70 -24.67 -5.71 -6.79
C ASP A 70 -23.89 -4.64 -6.05
N HIS A 71 -24.49 -3.95 -5.07
CA HIS A 71 -23.77 -2.96 -4.29
C HIS A 71 -22.67 -3.61 -3.44
N ALA A 72 -22.95 -4.73 -2.76
CA ALA A 72 -21.93 -5.48 -2.03
C ALA A 72 -20.80 -5.99 -2.94
N ARG A 73 -21.14 -6.52 -4.12
CA ARG A 73 -20.16 -7.01 -5.11
C ARG A 73 -19.30 -5.88 -5.66
N LEU A 74 -19.89 -4.73 -5.98
CA LEU A 74 -19.18 -3.54 -6.47
C LEU A 74 -18.14 -3.04 -5.47
N LEU A 75 -18.46 -3.03 -4.18
CA LEU A 75 -17.52 -2.65 -3.11
C LEU A 75 -16.36 -3.64 -2.92
N ARG A 76 -16.36 -4.79 -3.59
CA ARG A 76 -15.28 -5.79 -3.60
C ARG A 76 -14.74 -6.08 -5.00
N ALA A 77 -15.00 -5.21 -5.96
CA ALA A 77 -14.67 -5.44 -7.36
C ALA A 77 -13.28 -4.96 -7.78
N GLY A 78 -12.33 -4.78 -6.85
CA GLY A 78 -10.99 -4.27 -7.13
C GLY A 78 -10.40 -3.46 -5.99
N GLY A 79 -9.24 -2.84 -6.27
CA GLY A 79 -8.51 -2.01 -5.32
C GLY A 79 -8.83 -0.52 -5.40
N LYS A 80 -7.79 0.30 -5.18
CA LYS A 80 -7.80 1.76 -5.19
C LYS A 80 -6.62 2.34 -5.99
N SER A 81 -6.08 1.60 -6.95
CA SER A 81 -5.18 2.19 -7.96
C SER A 81 -5.95 3.19 -8.82
N THR A 82 -5.26 4.09 -9.48
CA THR A 82 -5.83 4.97 -10.49
C THR A 82 -6.49 4.18 -11.62
N LEU A 83 -5.96 3.01 -11.98
CA LEU A 83 -6.62 2.13 -12.95
C LEU A 83 -7.96 1.60 -12.43
N ASP A 84 -8.02 1.17 -11.17
CA ASP A 84 -9.28 0.75 -10.53
C ASP A 84 -10.31 1.88 -10.59
N LEU A 85 -9.92 3.10 -10.19
CA LEU A 85 -10.81 4.25 -10.13
C LEU A 85 -11.26 4.74 -11.50
N LEU A 86 -10.40 4.69 -12.51
CA LEU A 86 -10.78 5.00 -13.88
C LEU A 86 -11.75 3.95 -14.44
N HIS A 87 -11.56 2.65 -14.17
CA HIS A 87 -12.54 1.63 -14.55
C HIS A 87 -13.91 1.85 -13.88
N ARG A 88 -13.96 2.37 -12.65
CA ARG A 88 -15.24 2.69 -11.97
C ARG A 88 -16.04 3.76 -12.68
N ARG A 89 -15.41 4.57 -13.53
CA ARG A 89 -16.06 5.64 -14.29
C ARG A 89 -16.64 5.17 -15.61
N ASP A 90 -16.47 3.89 -15.97
CA ASP A 90 -17.08 3.33 -17.16
C ASP A 90 -18.60 3.18 -16.99
N PHE A 91 -19.37 3.77 -17.91
CA PHE A 91 -20.83 3.64 -18.02
C PHE A 91 -21.26 2.28 -18.60
N GLY A 92 -20.30 1.49 -19.10
CA GLY A 92 -20.50 0.13 -19.56
C GLY A 92 -20.78 -0.87 -18.43
N VAL A 93 -20.73 -2.16 -18.80
CA VAL A 93 -20.88 -3.25 -17.83
C VAL A 93 -19.54 -3.50 -17.14
N GLN A 94 -19.52 -3.34 -15.82
CA GLN A 94 -18.32 -3.50 -15.00
C GLN A 94 -18.16 -4.91 -14.44
N ASP A 95 -16.91 -5.29 -14.24
CA ASP A 95 -16.50 -6.54 -13.62
C ASP A 95 -16.67 -6.48 -12.10
N ALA A 96 -17.11 -7.58 -11.49
CA ALA A 96 -17.28 -7.74 -10.05
C ALA A 96 -17.18 -9.22 -9.67
N PRO A 97 -16.88 -9.56 -8.40
CA PRO A 97 -17.01 -10.94 -7.93
C PRO A 97 -18.43 -11.45 -8.12
N ASP A 98 -18.63 -12.75 -8.29
CA ASP A 98 -19.94 -13.38 -8.46
C ASP A 98 -20.73 -13.48 -7.14
N ALA A 99 -20.03 -13.48 -6.00
CA ALA A 99 -20.59 -13.36 -4.66
C ALA A 99 -19.56 -12.80 -3.68
N VAL A 100 -20.04 -12.30 -2.55
CA VAL A 100 -19.23 -11.91 -1.39
C VAL A 100 -19.57 -12.85 -0.24
N LEU A 101 -18.56 -13.47 0.34
CA LEU A 101 -18.65 -14.39 1.47
C LEU A 101 -17.90 -13.81 2.67
N ILE A 102 -18.50 -13.83 3.85
CA ILE A 102 -17.96 -13.19 5.06
C ILE A 102 -17.82 -14.25 6.16
N PRO A 103 -16.80 -15.12 6.10
CA PRO A 103 -16.62 -16.18 7.09
C PRO A 103 -16.19 -15.60 8.45
N GLY A 104 -16.61 -16.24 9.53
CA GLY A 104 -16.24 -15.90 10.90
C GLY A 104 -15.25 -16.87 11.55
N THR A 105 -14.95 -18.00 10.91
CA THR A 105 -14.05 -19.01 11.49
C THR A 105 -13.14 -19.65 10.45
N GLU A 106 -12.01 -20.22 10.90
CA GLU A 106 -11.12 -21.01 10.03
C GLU A 106 -11.83 -22.23 9.43
N GLY A 107 -12.79 -22.82 10.15
CA GLY A 107 -13.59 -23.95 9.68
C GLY A 107 -14.47 -23.58 8.49
N GLU A 108 -15.16 -22.43 8.56
CA GLU A 108 -15.93 -21.89 7.44
C GLU A 108 -15.02 -21.61 6.23
N ILE A 109 -13.84 -21.02 6.45
CA ILE A 109 -12.86 -20.78 5.37
C ILE A 109 -12.44 -22.10 4.73
N ALA A 110 -12.08 -23.12 5.52
CA ALA A 110 -11.65 -24.41 5.00
C ALA A 110 -12.75 -25.08 4.16
N GLU A 111 -14.01 -25.04 4.61
CA GLU A 111 -15.14 -25.59 3.84
C GLU A 111 -15.43 -24.80 2.56
N ILE A 112 -15.30 -23.46 2.58
CA ILE A 112 -15.39 -22.65 1.35
C ILE A 112 -14.29 -23.04 0.37
N LEU A 113 -13.03 -23.13 0.80
CA LEU A 113 -11.92 -23.47 -0.08
C LEU A 113 -12.08 -24.86 -0.68
N ARG A 114 -12.52 -25.84 0.12
CA ARG A 114 -12.83 -27.20 -0.36
C ARG A 114 -13.94 -27.16 -1.41
N TYR A 115 -15.07 -26.53 -1.11
CA TYR A 115 -16.20 -26.42 -2.03
C TYR A 115 -15.81 -25.72 -3.33
N CYS A 116 -15.11 -24.59 -3.24
CA CYS A 116 -14.63 -23.83 -4.39
C CYS A 116 -13.64 -24.64 -5.25
N GLY A 117 -12.77 -25.44 -4.63
CA GLY A 117 -11.87 -26.36 -5.34
C GLY A 117 -12.64 -27.41 -6.14
N ASP A 118 -13.60 -28.08 -5.51
CA ASP A 118 -14.45 -29.11 -6.14
C ASP A 118 -15.31 -28.56 -7.28
N ARG A 119 -15.63 -27.26 -7.24
CA ARG A 119 -16.56 -26.58 -8.17
C ARG A 119 -15.87 -25.66 -9.17
N SER A 120 -14.55 -25.59 -9.14
CA SER A 120 -13.75 -24.68 -9.98
C SER A 120 -14.22 -23.23 -9.87
N ILE A 121 -14.25 -22.71 -8.64
CA ILE A 121 -14.62 -21.33 -8.30
C ILE A 121 -13.39 -20.64 -7.71
N ALA A 122 -12.97 -19.51 -8.27
CA ALA A 122 -11.87 -18.71 -7.74
C ALA A 122 -12.26 -18.04 -6.43
N VAL A 123 -11.28 -17.85 -5.54
CA VAL A 123 -11.43 -17.18 -4.25
C VAL A 123 -10.42 -16.05 -4.14
N VAL A 124 -10.90 -14.82 -4.00
CA VAL A 124 -10.07 -13.63 -3.78
C VAL A 124 -10.24 -13.18 -2.33
N PRO A 125 -9.22 -13.31 -1.46
CA PRO A 125 -9.30 -12.75 -0.11
C PRO A 125 -9.39 -11.23 -0.16
N PHE A 126 -10.25 -10.67 0.68
CA PHE A 126 -10.52 -9.24 0.74
C PHE A 126 -10.46 -8.76 2.19
N GLY A 127 -9.59 -7.79 2.44
CA GLY A 127 -9.51 -7.07 3.72
C GLY A 127 -10.02 -5.65 3.55
N GLY A 128 -9.11 -4.69 3.68
CA GLY A 128 -9.43 -3.27 3.58
C GLY A 128 -9.78 -2.75 2.19
N GLY A 129 -9.55 -3.52 1.12
CA GLY A 129 -9.82 -3.05 -0.25
C GLY A 129 -8.85 -1.98 -0.76
N THR A 130 -7.65 -1.87 -0.19
CA THR A 130 -6.71 -0.75 -0.41
C THR A 130 -5.54 -1.06 -1.36
N SER A 131 -5.56 -2.21 -2.04
CA SER A 131 -4.54 -2.59 -3.04
C SER A 131 -4.43 -1.54 -4.14
N VAL A 132 -3.20 -1.28 -4.63
CA VAL A 132 -2.93 -0.32 -5.72
C VAL A 132 -2.24 -0.98 -6.93
N VAL A 133 -2.30 -2.31 -7.02
CA VAL A 133 -1.61 -3.11 -8.05
C VAL A 133 -2.50 -4.17 -8.71
N GLY A 134 -3.82 -3.99 -8.67
CA GLY A 134 -4.79 -4.99 -9.17
C GLY A 134 -4.87 -6.28 -8.35
N GLY A 135 -4.33 -6.28 -7.11
CA GLY A 135 -4.27 -7.45 -6.24
C GLY A 135 -5.64 -8.03 -5.83
N LEU A 136 -6.70 -7.24 -5.97
CA LEU A 136 -8.07 -7.58 -5.55
C LEU A 136 -9.05 -7.68 -6.73
N ASP A 137 -8.57 -7.60 -7.96
CA ASP A 137 -9.43 -7.72 -9.14
C ASP A 137 -10.15 -9.07 -9.13
N PRO A 138 -11.44 -9.14 -9.49
CA PRO A 138 -12.21 -10.39 -9.52
C PRO A 138 -11.85 -11.24 -10.75
N ALA A 139 -10.57 -11.54 -10.91
CA ALA A 139 -10.08 -12.44 -11.94
C ALA A 139 -10.47 -13.87 -11.57
N ARG A 140 -11.12 -14.57 -12.50
CA ARG A 140 -11.43 -16.00 -12.38
C ARG A 140 -10.52 -16.91 -13.21
N GLY A 141 -9.73 -16.34 -14.13
CA GLY A 141 -8.98 -17.15 -15.10
C GLY A 141 -9.91 -18.07 -15.90
N ASP A 142 -9.55 -19.35 -16.01
CA ASP A 142 -10.36 -20.38 -16.67
C ASP A 142 -11.45 -20.99 -15.77
N LEU A 143 -11.58 -20.50 -14.53
CA LEU A 143 -12.56 -20.98 -13.55
C LEU A 143 -13.96 -20.45 -13.86
N LYS A 144 -14.99 -21.17 -13.39
CA LYS A 144 -16.40 -20.92 -13.70
C LYS A 144 -16.88 -19.57 -13.16
N ALA A 145 -16.46 -19.24 -11.94
CA ALA A 145 -16.90 -18.08 -11.17
C ALA A 145 -15.79 -17.63 -10.23
N VAL A 146 -15.96 -16.47 -9.60
CA VAL A 146 -15.05 -15.91 -8.58
C VAL A 146 -15.86 -15.37 -7.40
N VAL A 147 -15.43 -15.68 -6.19
CA VAL A 147 -16.00 -15.11 -4.97
C VAL A 147 -14.98 -14.24 -4.26
N SER A 148 -15.45 -13.14 -3.67
CA SER A 148 -14.67 -12.34 -2.73
C SER A 148 -14.85 -12.92 -1.32
N LEU A 149 -13.76 -13.23 -0.65
CA LEU A 149 -13.75 -13.72 0.73
C LEU A 149 -13.39 -12.57 1.68
N ASP A 150 -14.39 -11.90 2.21
CA ASP A 150 -14.26 -10.72 3.07
C ASP A 150 -13.97 -11.13 4.52
N LEU A 151 -12.75 -10.83 4.98
CA LEU A 151 -12.22 -11.31 6.26
C LEU A 151 -12.60 -10.44 7.46
N ARG A 152 -13.49 -9.45 7.29
CA ARG A 152 -13.82 -8.46 8.32
C ARG A 152 -14.35 -9.01 9.64
N ARG A 153 -14.81 -10.27 9.71
CA ARG A 153 -15.26 -10.93 10.95
C ARG A 153 -14.11 -11.58 11.73
N LEU A 154 -12.88 -11.56 11.20
CA LEU A 154 -11.67 -11.97 11.93
C LEU A 154 -11.07 -10.74 12.61
N ASP A 155 -11.85 -10.09 13.47
CA ASP A 155 -11.62 -8.75 14.02
C ASP A 155 -11.25 -8.74 15.51
N GLU A 156 -10.68 -9.84 16.01
CA GLU A 156 -10.34 -9.99 17.43
C GLU A 156 -8.84 -9.76 17.72
N LEU A 157 -8.55 -9.18 18.90
CA LEU A 157 -7.26 -9.34 19.57
C LEU A 157 -7.30 -10.68 20.33
N HIS A 158 -6.64 -11.71 19.80
CA HIS A 158 -6.67 -13.06 20.37
C HIS A 158 -5.82 -13.18 21.64
N SER A 159 -4.67 -12.51 21.68
CA SER A 159 -3.80 -12.49 22.87
C SER A 159 -2.85 -11.29 22.86
N LEU A 160 -2.46 -10.82 24.04
CA LEU A 160 -1.38 -9.85 24.25
C LEU A 160 -0.47 -10.36 25.38
N ASP A 161 0.79 -10.62 25.05
CA ASP A 161 1.87 -10.87 26.00
C ASP A 161 2.57 -9.54 26.31
N GLU A 162 2.23 -8.94 27.44
CA GLU A 162 2.80 -7.66 27.90
C GLU A 162 4.24 -7.78 28.41
N VAL A 163 4.75 -9.00 28.61
CA VAL A 163 6.14 -9.24 29.02
C VAL A 163 7.04 -9.34 27.79
N SER A 164 6.60 -10.11 26.79
CA SER A 164 7.35 -10.30 25.54
C SER A 164 7.05 -9.24 24.47
N TRP A 165 6.04 -8.40 24.70
CA TRP A 165 5.52 -7.39 23.77
C TRP A 165 5.11 -7.99 22.43
N GLU A 166 4.22 -8.97 22.51
CA GLU A 166 3.71 -9.70 21.35
C GLU A 166 2.18 -9.78 21.37
N ALA A 167 1.54 -9.44 20.26
CA ALA A 167 0.09 -9.51 20.10
C ALA A 167 -0.28 -10.45 18.96
N GLU A 168 -1.30 -11.30 19.16
CA GLU A 168 -1.92 -12.08 18.08
C GLU A 168 -3.24 -11.42 17.68
N LEU A 169 -3.30 -10.95 16.45
CA LEU A 169 -4.38 -10.15 15.89
C LEU A 169 -5.08 -10.92 14.78
N GLY A 170 -6.40 -10.86 14.74
CA GLY A 170 -7.20 -11.36 13.62
C GLY A 170 -6.89 -10.61 12.33
N ALA A 171 -6.88 -11.32 11.20
CA ALA A 171 -6.48 -10.77 9.90
C ALA A 171 -7.45 -9.68 9.35
N GLY A 172 -8.67 -9.64 9.86
CA GLY A 172 -9.72 -8.69 9.52
C GLY A 172 -9.63 -7.35 10.25
N LEU A 173 -8.85 -7.26 11.34
CA LEU A 173 -8.65 -6.01 12.08
C LEU A 173 -8.08 -4.93 11.18
N THR A 174 -8.67 -3.73 11.20
CA THR A 174 -8.09 -2.55 10.57
C THR A 174 -6.95 -1.98 11.43
N GLY A 175 -6.10 -1.14 10.84
CA GLY A 175 -5.08 -0.40 11.58
C GLY A 175 -5.63 0.33 12.83
N PRO A 176 -6.65 1.21 12.68
CA PRO A 176 -7.26 1.90 13.80
C PRO A 176 -7.81 0.99 14.90
N GLU A 177 -8.45 -0.12 14.52
CA GLU A 177 -9.05 -1.01 15.50
C GLU A 177 -7.99 -1.82 16.27
N ALA A 178 -6.91 -2.23 15.59
CA ALA A 178 -5.76 -2.84 16.25
C ALA A 178 -5.08 -1.86 17.22
N GLU A 179 -4.86 -0.60 16.82
CA GLU A 179 -4.31 0.44 17.71
C GLU A 179 -5.24 0.73 18.89
N ARG A 180 -6.57 0.76 18.69
CA ARG A 180 -7.54 0.95 19.78
C ARG A 180 -7.45 -0.18 20.81
N LEU A 181 -7.51 -1.44 20.36
CA LEU A 181 -7.47 -2.62 21.23
C LEU A 181 -6.15 -2.74 22.00
N LEU A 182 -5.02 -2.44 21.37
CA LEU A 182 -3.71 -2.42 22.02
C LEU A 182 -3.57 -1.22 22.97
N GLY A 183 -4.06 -0.04 22.57
CA GLY A 183 -3.98 1.20 23.34
C GLY A 183 -4.74 1.13 24.66
N GLU A 184 -5.86 0.41 24.71
CA GLU A 184 -6.58 0.09 25.96
C GLU A 184 -5.73 -0.66 26.99
N ARG A 185 -4.62 -1.26 26.54
CA ARG A 185 -3.64 -1.99 27.36
C ARG A 185 -2.30 -1.27 27.48
N GLY A 186 -2.18 -0.05 26.97
CA GLY A 186 -0.96 0.73 27.01
C GLY A 186 0.08 0.35 25.94
N PHE A 187 -0.33 -0.35 24.89
CA PHE A 187 0.52 -0.77 23.78
C PHE A 187 0.11 -0.10 22.46
N SER A 188 1.05 -0.05 21.52
CA SER A 188 0.82 0.36 20.14
C SER A 188 1.45 -0.65 19.19
N LEU A 189 0.88 -0.78 18.00
CA LEU A 189 1.49 -1.55 16.93
C LEU A 189 2.62 -0.73 16.29
N GLY A 190 2.44 0.58 16.09
CA GLY A 190 3.46 1.44 15.49
C GLY A 190 3.58 1.27 13.97
N HIS A 191 2.56 0.70 13.32
CA HIS A 191 2.54 0.48 11.87
C HIS A 191 1.49 1.35 11.18
N PHE A 192 1.94 2.50 10.67
CA PHE A 192 1.07 3.50 10.07
C PHE A 192 1.35 3.70 8.57
N PRO A 193 0.92 2.77 7.69
CA PRO A 193 0.97 2.99 6.25
C PRO A 193 -0.03 4.08 5.83
N GLN A 194 0.12 4.66 4.65
CA GLN A 194 -0.81 5.69 4.18
C GLN A 194 -2.28 5.20 4.10
N SER A 195 -2.48 3.90 3.93
CA SER A 195 -3.78 3.23 3.91
C SER A 195 -4.30 2.80 5.30
N PHE A 196 -3.62 3.20 6.38
CA PHE A 196 -3.87 2.80 7.78
C PHE A 196 -5.36 2.73 8.14
N LEU A 197 -6.12 3.78 7.81
CA LEU A 197 -7.53 3.91 8.19
C LEU A 197 -8.45 2.77 7.72
N PHE A 198 -8.07 2.04 6.67
CA PHE A 198 -8.92 0.99 6.07
C PHE A 198 -8.21 -0.34 5.87
N ALA A 199 -6.89 -0.33 5.66
CA ALA A 199 -6.13 -1.55 5.48
C ALA A 199 -6.14 -2.43 6.75
N THR A 200 -6.04 -3.74 6.54
CA THR A 200 -6.16 -4.73 7.62
C THR A 200 -4.85 -5.42 7.92
N ILE A 201 -4.73 -6.00 9.11
CA ILE A 201 -3.57 -6.77 9.59
C ILE A 201 -3.20 -7.89 8.61
N GLY A 202 -4.17 -8.66 8.11
CA GLY A 202 -3.94 -9.69 7.11
C GLY A 202 -3.46 -9.12 5.77
N GLY A 203 -4.00 -7.97 5.37
CA GLY A 203 -3.55 -7.24 4.18
C GLY A 203 -2.10 -6.78 4.31
N PHE A 204 -1.72 -6.22 5.46
CA PHE A 204 -0.35 -5.79 5.73
C PHE A 204 0.66 -6.93 5.61
N ALA A 205 0.33 -8.13 6.11
CA ALA A 205 1.15 -9.33 5.93
C ALA A 205 1.17 -9.79 4.47
N ALA A 206 0.01 -9.88 3.83
CA ALA A 206 -0.13 -10.40 2.47
C ALA A 206 0.60 -9.56 1.43
N THR A 207 0.80 -8.25 1.68
CA THR A 207 1.46 -7.33 0.73
C THR A 207 2.84 -6.85 1.17
N ARG A 208 3.36 -7.31 2.32
CA ARG A 208 4.62 -6.80 2.92
C ARG A 208 4.61 -5.28 3.09
N SER A 209 3.49 -4.73 3.56
CA SER A 209 3.31 -3.29 3.68
C SER A 209 4.38 -2.62 4.56
N SER A 210 4.62 -1.33 4.30
CA SER A 210 5.54 -0.50 5.06
C SER A 210 4.81 0.68 5.69
N GLY A 211 5.04 0.91 6.99
CA GLY A 211 4.50 2.04 7.74
C GLY A 211 5.48 3.21 7.77
N GLN A 212 4.97 4.43 7.96
CA GLN A 212 5.80 5.65 7.98
C GLN A 212 6.85 5.65 9.11
N ASP A 213 6.61 4.86 10.15
CA ASP A 213 7.41 4.72 11.36
C ASP A 213 8.38 3.52 11.29
N SER A 214 8.51 2.90 10.12
CA SER A 214 9.31 1.70 9.90
C SER A 214 10.81 1.87 10.14
N ALA A 215 11.34 3.11 10.14
CA ALA A 215 12.72 3.36 10.53
C ALA A 215 12.93 3.08 12.03
N GLY A 216 11.91 3.25 12.87
CA GLY A 216 11.93 2.92 14.29
C GLY A 216 11.46 1.50 14.60
N TYR A 217 10.30 1.09 14.06
CA TYR A 217 9.63 -0.16 14.47
C TYR A 217 9.81 -1.33 13.50
N GLY A 218 10.39 -1.07 12.32
CA GLY A 218 10.54 -2.04 11.22
C GLY A 218 9.35 -2.01 10.25
N ARG A 219 9.50 -2.66 9.10
CA ARG A 219 8.35 -2.90 8.22
C ARG A 219 7.45 -3.97 8.81
N PHE A 220 6.25 -4.13 8.26
CA PHE A 220 5.31 -5.12 8.79
C PHE A 220 5.90 -6.53 8.80
N ASN A 221 6.63 -6.93 7.74
CA ASN A 221 7.27 -8.24 7.68
C ASN A 221 8.37 -8.44 8.76
N ASP A 222 8.97 -7.37 9.27
CA ASP A 222 9.98 -7.42 10.34
C ASP A 222 9.30 -7.50 11.73
N MET A 223 8.04 -7.06 11.81
CA MET A 223 7.21 -7.12 13.02
C MET A 223 6.57 -8.50 13.21
N VAL A 224 6.22 -9.20 12.12
CA VAL A 224 5.59 -10.54 12.18
C VAL A 224 6.51 -11.56 12.85
N ARG A 225 6.01 -12.18 13.93
CA ARG A 225 6.66 -13.27 14.67
C ARG A 225 6.03 -14.62 14.36
N GLY A 226 4.73 -14.65 14.04
CA GLY A 226 4.03 -15.84 13.61
C GLY A 226 2.80 -15.48 12.78
N LEU A 227 2.27 -16.45 12.05
CA LEU A 227 1.03 -16.29 11.31
C LEU A 227 0.35 -17.63 11.10
N ARG A 228 -0.97 -17.58 10.99
CA ARG A 228 -1.82 -18.74 10.71
C ARG A 228 -2.56 -18.51 9.41
N ALA A 229 -2.59 -19.53 8.56
CA ALA A 229 -3.26 -19.47 7.27
C ALA A 229 -3.97 -20.77 6.91
N VAL A 230 -5.13 -20.65 6.27
CA VAL A 230 -5.89 -21.78 5.74
C VAL A 230 -5.62 -21.87 4.23
N THR A 231 -5.22 -23.05 3.78
CA THR A 231 -5.00 -23.36 2.36
C THR A 231 -5.88 -24.55 1.94
N PRO A 232 -6.12 -24.76 0.64
CA PRO A 232 -6.76 -25.98 0.14
C PRO A 232 -6.08 -27.28 0.59
N ALA A 233 -4.76 -27.25 0.86
CA ALA A 233 -3.99 -28.40 1.31
C ALA A 233 -4.01 -28.60 2.85
N GLY A 234 -4.44 -27.60 3.62
CA GLY A 234 -4.50 -27.68 5.08
C GLY A 234 -4.17 -26.36 5.78
N VAL A 235 -4.05 -26.41 7.11
CA VAL A 235 -3.74 -25.23 7.93
C VAL A 235 -2.23 -25.16 8.19
N LEU A 236 -1.66 -23.98 7.95
CA LEU A 236 -0.31 -23.62 8.35
C LEU A 236 -0.36 -22.78 9.62
N ASP A 237 0.37 -23.20 10.65
CA ASP A 237 0.55 -22.46 11.91
C ASP A 237 2.06 -22.29 12.13
N LEU A 238 2.55 -21.08 11.87
CA LEU A 238 3.97 -20.79 11.70
C LEU A 238 4.43 -19.74 12.72
N GLY A 239 5.69 -19.87 13.16
CA GLY A 239 6.28 -19.01 14.17
C GLY A 239 5.99 -19.50 15.59
N ARG A 240 7.01 -20.07 16.24
CA ARG A 240 6.90 -20.64 17.60
C ARG A 240 7.73 -19.91 18.65
N ALA A 241 8.76 -19.19 18.22
CA ALA A 241 9.75 -18.54 19.05
C ALA A 241 10.24 -17.26 18.33
N PRO A 242 10.94 -16.35 19.02
CA PRO A 242 11.39 -15.09 18.43
C PRO A 242 12.17 -15.28 17.13
N GLU A 243 13.04 -16.29 17.09
CA GLU A 243 13.82 -16.71 15.92
C GLU A 243 14.00 -18.24 15.88
N SER A 244 14.24 -18.79 14.69
CA SER A 244 14.47 -20.23 14.48
C SER A 244 15.43 -20.46 13.31
N ALA A 245 16.37 -21.39 13.48
CA ALA A 245 17.22 -21.90 12.41
C ALA A 245 16.74 -23.26 11.86
N ALA A 246 15.51 -23.66 12.17
CA ALA A 246 14.94 -24.94 11.77
C ALA A 246 14.48 -24.93 10.30
N GLY A 247 15.44 -24.86 9.37
CA GLY A 247 15.20 -24.84 7.93
C GLY A 247 14.72 -23.48 7.41
N PRO A 248 14.22 -23.42 6.15
CA PRO A 248 13.69 -22.20 5.57
C PRO A 248 12.48 -21.66 6.35
N ASP A 249 12.43 -20.35 6.54
CA ASP A 249 11.31 -19.70 7.22
C ASP A 249 10.06 -19.64 6.32
N LEU A 250 9.14 -20.57 6.53
CA LEU A 250 7.89 -20.62 5.77
C LEU A 250 6.98 -19.41 6.00
N ARG A 251 7.18 -18.60 7.05
CA ARG A 251 6.46 -17.32 7.20
C ARG A 251 6.71 -16.43 5.99
N GLN A 252 7.94 -16.44 5.45
CA GLN A 252 8.32 -15.64 4.28
C GLN A 252 7.67 -16.12 2.98
N LEU A 253 7.08 -17.32 2.94
CA LEU A 253 6.26 -17.73 1.80
C LEU A 253 4.88 -17.08 1.85
N LEU A 254 4.29 -16.94 3.03
CA LEU A 254 2.94 -16.37 3.18
C LEU A 254 2.95 -14.83 3.27
N ILE A 255 3.99 -14.24 3.86
CA ILE A 255 4.21 -12.80 3.90
C ILE A 255 4.62 -12.30 2.51
N GLY A 256 3.75 -11.54 1.84
CA GLY A 256 3.90 -11.17 0.44
C GLY A 256 3.24 -12.13 -0.55
N SER A 257 2.45 -13.10 -0.08
CA SER A 257 1.76 -14.05 -0.96
C SER A 257 0.56 -13.46 -1.70
N GLU A 258 0.08 -12.27 -1.30
CA GLU A 258 -1.05 -11.59 -1.92
C GLU A 258 -2.32 -12.46 -2.03
N GLY A 259 -2.52 -13.36 -1.06
CA GLY A 259 -3.66 -14.28 -1.05
C GLY A 259 -3.57 -15.43 -2.05
N THR A 260 -2.46 -15.60 -2.76
CA THR A 260 -2.27 -16.66 -3.76
C THR A 260 -1.88 -18.00 -3.14
N LEU A 261 -1.37 -18.02 -1.90
CA LEU A 261 -0.86 -19.23 -1.24
C LEU A 261 -1.70 -19.68 -0.03
N GLY A 262 -2.66 -18.87 0.40
CA GLY A 262 -3.54 -19.17 1.53
C GLY A 262 -4.32 -17.94 1.99
N ILE A 263 -5.29 -18.18 2.86
CA ILE A 263 -6.04 -17.14 3.55
C ILE A 263 -5.40 -16.94 4.92
N ILE A 264 -4.68 -15.83 5.12
CA ILE A 264 -4.12 -15.47 6.43
C ILE A 264 -5.28 -15.14 7.37
N THR A 265 -5.38 -15.84 8.50
CA THR A 265 -6.48 -15.69 9.47
C THR A 265 -6.04 -14.98 10.74
N ARG A 266 -4.78 -15.16 11.15
CA ARG A 266 -4.17 -14.53 12.33
C ARG A 266 -2.74 -14.15 12.04
N VAL A 267 -2.31 -13.04 12.63
CA VAL A 267 -0.93 -12.58 12.55
C VAL A 267 -0.46 -12.23 13.95
N ARG A 268 0.65 -12.82 14.35
CA ARG A 268 1.33 -12.51 15.60
C ARG A 268 2.47 -11.55 15.33
N VAL A 269 2.45 -10.39 15.98
CA VAL A 269 3.35 -9.27 15.72
C VAL A 269 3.99 -8.77 17.01
N ARG A 270 5.22 -8.25 16.91
CA ARG A 270 5.77 -7.42 17.98
C ARG A 270 4.95 -6.15 18.11
N VAL A 271 4.73 -5.73 19.34
CA VAL A 271 4.15 -4.43 19.71
C VAL A 271 5.13 -3.70 20.64
N HIS A 272 4.80 -2.49 21.05
CA HIS A 272 5.60 -1.75 22.03
C HIS A 272 4.69 -0.94 22.95
N PRO A 273 5.14 -0.57 24.17
CA PRO A 273 4.42 0.39 24.98
C PRO A 273 4.18 1.70 24.21
N VAL A 274 3.05 2.35 24.45
CA VAL A 274 2.78 3.69 23.89
C VAL A 274 3.93 4.63 24.29
N PRO A 275 4.54 5.37 23.34
CA PRO A 275 5.64 6.28 23.64
C PRO A 275 5.26 7.33 24.70
N GLU A 276 6.17 7.60 25.65
CA GLU A 276 5.96 8.64 26.67
C GLU A 276 5.98 10.03 26.04
N VAL A 277 6.87 10.24 25.06
CA VAL A 277 7.02 11.49 24.34
C VAL A 277 7.27 11.27 22.85
N THR A 278 6.77 12.20 22.04
CA THR A 278 7.11 12.31 20.62
C THR A 278 7.69 13.70 20.34
N ARG A 279 8.87 13.75 19.71
CA ARG A 279 9.55 15.00 19.31
C ARG A 279 9.67 15.07 17.79
N TYR A 280 9.46 16.27 17.25
CA TYR A 280 9.46 16.52 15.80
C TYR A 280 10.54 17.54 15.42
N GLU A 281 11.14 17.36 14.25
CA GLU A 281 11.96 18.40 13.62
C GLU A 281 11.93 18.25 12.10
N ALA A 282 11.73 19.35 11.41
CA ALA A 282 11.84 19.46 9.96
C ALA A 282 13.16 20.13 9.57
N TRP A 283 13.64 19.83 8.37
CA TRP A 283 14.93 20.26 7.86
C TRP A 283 14.83 20.69 6.41
N SER A 284 15.53 21.75 6.04
CA SER A 284 15.79 22.09 4.63
C SER A 284 17.19 21.66 4.23
N PHE A 285 17.32 21.06 3.04
CA PHE A 285 18.58 20.77 2.37
C PHE A 285 18.66 21.54 1.04
N PRO A 286 19.85 21.91 0.56
CA PRO A 286 20.00 22.66 -0.69
C PRO A 286 19.54 21.87 -1.92
N ASP A 287 19.73 20.55 -1.91
CA ASP A 287 19.37 19.64 -2.99
C ASP A 287 19.14 18.21 -2.48
N PHE A 288 18.53 17.38 -3.32
CA PHE A 288 18.15 16.01 -2.99
C PHE A 288 19.38 15.12 -2.71
N ALA A 289 20.49 15.36 -3.40
CA ALA A 289 21.72 14.57 -3.23
C ALA A 289 22.32 14.78 -1.83
N THR A 290 22.37 16.04 -1.37
CA THR A 290 22.83 16.41 -0.03
C THR A 290 21.91 15.84 1.04
N GLY A 291 20.59 15.98 0.88
CA GLY A 291 19.62 15.40 1.80
C GLY A 291 19.70 13.86 1.86
N ALA A 292 19.87 13.20 0.71
CA ALA A 292 19.99 11.74 0.64
C ALA A 292 21.27 11.25 1.32
N ASP A 293 22.40 11.97 1.17
CA ASP A 293 23.64 11.66 1.91
C ASP A 293 23.47 11.82 3.43
N ALA A 294 22.72 12.85 3.86
CA ALA A 294 22.41 13.07 5.26
C ALA A 294 21.56 11.93 5.84
N LEU A 295 20.48 11.54 5.14
CA LEU A 295 19.63 10.40 5.53
C LEU A 295 20.42 9.08 5.59
N ARG A 296 21.28 8.84 4.60
CA ARG A 296 22.20 7.69 4.58
C ARG A 296 23.10 7.68 5.81
N ALA A 297 23.72 8.81 6.12
CA ALA A 297 24.61 8.92 7.26
C ALA A 297 23.86 8.60 8.57
N VAL A 298 22.66 9.16 8.76
CA VAL A 298 21.82 8.91 9.95
C VAL A 298 21.51 7.42 10.15
N VAL A 299 21.09 6.71 9.09
CA VAL A 299 20.76 5.28 9.23
C VAL A 299 22.01 4.41 9.41
N GLN A 300 23.16 4.83 8.87
CA GLN A 300 24.44 4.11 9.01
C GLN A 300 25.15 4.34 10.34
N THR A 301 24.88 5.45 11.04
CA THR A 301 25.37 5.69 12.40
C THR A 301 24.50 5.04 13.47
N GLY A 302 23.28 4.61 13.12
CA GLY A 302 22.36 3.94 14.05
C GLY A 302 21.64 4.87 15.01
N THR A 303 21.76 6.20 14.83
CA THR A 303 21.25 7.22 15.77
C THR A 303 19.92 7.83 15.34
N GLY A 304 19.23 7.22 14.38
CA GLY A 304 18.14 7.84 13.63
C GLY A 304 16.79 7.95 14.36
N PRO A 305 15.84 8.72 13.79
CA PRO A 305 14.47 8.91 14.29
C PRO A 305 13.56 7.69 14.02
N THR A 306 12.36 7.71 14.59
CA THR A 306 11.29 6.74 14.31
C THR A 306 10.70 6.95 12.91
N VAL A 307 10.59 8.21 12.48
CA VAL A 307 10.23 8.61 11.11
C VAL A 307 11.37 9.43 10.51
N ILE A 308 11.80 9.10 9.30
CA ILE A 308 12.67 9.97 8.48
C ILE A 308 12.26 9.88 7.02
N ARG A 309 12.02 11.02 6.39
CA ARG A 309 11.70 11.13 4.96
C ARG A 309 12.34 12.37 4.36
N LEU A 310 12.60 12.34 3.07
CA LEU A 310 13.15 13.47 2.31
C LEU A 310 12.38 13.66 1.01
N SER A 311 11.67 14.78 0.90
CA SER A 311 11.01 15.25 -0.31
C SER A 311 12.00 15.93 -1.23
N ASP A 312 11.96 15.63 -2.53
CA ASP A 312 12.78 16.33 -3.53
C ASP A 312 12.31 17.79 -3.75
N GLU A 313 13.04 18.51 -4.59
CA GLU A 313 12.81 19.92 -4.85
C GLU A 313 11.43 20.16 -5.47
N ALA A 314 10.99 19.26 -6.36
CA ALA A 314 9.69 19.35 -7.02
C ALA A 314 8.55 19.12 -6.02
N GLU A 315 8.63 18.06 -5.20
CA GLU A 315 7.62 17.77 -4.17
C GLU A 315 7.55 18.90 -3.13
N THR A 316 8.70 19.39 -2.70
CA THR A 316 8.80 20.50 -1.73
C THR A 316 8.17 21.77 -2.29
N GLY A 317 8.47 22.12 -3.56
CA GLY A 317 7.88 23.27 -4.23
C GLY A 317 6.36 23.17 -4.38
N VAL A 318 5.84 22.00 -4.76
CA VAL A 318 4.38 21.77 -4.88
C VAL A 318 3.68 21.88 -3.53
N ASN A 319 4.25 21.29 -2.47
CA ASN A 319 3.68 21.38 -1.12
C ASN A 319 3.62 22.83 -0.62
N LEU A 320 4.65 23.63 -0.89
CA LEU A 320 4.66 25.06 -0.54
C LEU A 320 3.61 25.86 -1.32
N ALA A 321 3.48 25.59 -2.64
CA ALA A 321 2.53 26.28 -3.51
C ALA A 321 1.06 25.95 -3.21
N THR A 322 0.80 24.83 -2.53
CA THR A 322 -0.55 24.33 -2.23
C THR A 322 -1.00 24.60 -0.78
N THR A 323 -0.14 25.16 0.06
CA THR A 323 -0.49 25.60 1.42
C THR A 323 -1.12 26.99 1.37
N ASP A 324 -2.26 27.21 2.02
CA ASP A 324 -3.01 28.49 2.03
C ASP A 324 -2.23 29.68 2.67
N SER A 325 -1.04 29.44 3.19
CA SER A 325 -0.15 30.40 3.84
C SER A 325 0.83 31.05 2.86
N ILE A 326 0.35 31.63 1.76
CA ILE A 326 1.21 32.39 0.84
C ILE A 326 1.53 33.75 1.47
N GLY A 327 2.66 33.82 2.16
CA GLY A 327 3.22 35.08 2.65
C GLY A 327 3.62 35.03 4.12
N GLU A 328 4.77 34.44 4.41
CA GLU A 328 5.73 34.87 5.45
C GLU A 328 6.93 33.90 5.43
N GLN A 329 8.12 34.41 5.03
CA GLN A 329 9.44 33.77 5.10
C GLN A 329 9.52 32.27 4.73
N GLN A 330 8.87 31.86 3.64
CA GLN A 330 8.87 30.47 3.20
C GLN A 330 10.21 30.06 2.57
N VAL A 331 10.63 28.83 2.87
CA VAL A 331 11.80 28.14 2.30
C VAL A 331 11.79 28.27 0.77
N THR A 332 12.55 29.23 0.24
CA THR A 332 12.67 29.43 -1.21
C THR A 332 13.70 28.44 -1.77
N GLY A 333 13.22 27.25 -2.13
CA GLY A 333 14.02 26.22 -2.82
C GLY A 333 14.64 25.17 -1.90
N GLY A 334 15.05 24.06 -2.50
CA GLY A 334 15.67 22.92 -1.83
C GLY A 334 14.69 21.79 -1.49
N CYS A 335 15.13 20.88 -0.63
CA CYS A 335 14.42 19.67 -0.23
C CYS A 335 13.97 19.74 1.24
N LEU A 336 12.78 19.24 1.53
CA LEU A 336 12.25 19.13 2.90
C LEU A 336 12.47 17.72 3.45
N ALA A 337 13.13 17.61 4.60
CA ALA A 337 13.15 16.38 5.37
C ALA A 337 12.32 16.51 6.66
N ILE A 338 11.62 15.44 7.02
CA ILE A 338 10.81 15.36 8.25
C ILE A 338 11.40 14.27 9.15
N THR A 339 11.54 14.58 10.43
CA THR A 339 11.94 13.61 11.46
C THR A 339 10.95 13.61 12.64
N ALA A 340 10.66 12.42 13.17
CA ALA A 340 9.91 12.24 14.41
C ALA A 340 10.55 11.17 15.29
N PHE A 341 10.65 11.42 16.59
CA PHE A 341 11.34 10.58 17.57
C PHE A 341 10.37 10.17 18.66
N GLU A 342 10.29 8.87 18.92
CA GLU A 342 9.38 8.30 19.92
C GLU A 342 10.15 7.47 20.95
N GLY A 343 9.67 7.49 22.20
CA GLY A 343 10.19 6.67 23.29
C GLY A 343 10.05 7.35 24.65
N SER A 344 10.94 7.00 25.57
CA SER A 344 11.08 7.74 26.84
C SER A 344 11.71 9.12 26.62
N ALA A 345 11.51 10.02 27.58
CA ALA A 345 12.06 11.37 27.50
C ALA A 345 13.59 11.40 27.27
N GLU A 346 14.34 10.55 27.98
CA GLU A 346 15.80 10.46 27.86
C GLU A 346 16.24 9.87 26.51
N HIS A 347 15.55 8.82 26.04
CA HIS A 347 15.87 8.16 24.77
C HIS A 347 15.62 9.09 23.58
N VAL A 348 14.49 9.80 23.59
CA VAL A 348 14.15 10.78 22.56
C VAL A 348 15.13 11.95 22.59
N ALA A 349 15.52 12.45 23.77
CA ALA A 349 16.49 13.53 23.87
C ALA A 349 17.86 13.16 23.27
N SER A 350 18.39 11.96 23.56
CA SER A 350 19.68 11.49 23.04
C SER A 350 19.66 11.32 21.51
N ARG A 351 18.72 10.53 20.99
CA ARG A 351 18.61 10.28 19.53
C ARG A 351 18.37 11.55 18.75
N HIS A 352 17.55 12.45 19.29
CA HIS A 352 17.30 13.75 18.69
C HIS A 352 18.57 14.58 18.61
N ALA A 353 19.34 14.72 19.71
CA ALA A 353 20.57 15.49 19.73
C ALA A 353 21.60 14.96 18.72
N GLU A 354 21.84 13.64 18.71
CA GLU A 354 22.80 12.99 17.82
C GLU A 354 22.40 13.11 16.34
N THR A 355 21.12 12.86 16.01
CA THR A 355 20.62 13.05 14.65
C THR A 355 20.70 14.52 14.23
N ARG A 356 20.37 15.45 15.12
CA ARG A 356 20.36 16.88 14.84
C ARG A 356 21.76 17.39 14.49
N GLU A 357 22.76 17.02 15.28
CA GLU A 357 24.16 17.38 15.02
C GLU A 357 24.63 16.83 13.67
N LEU A 358 24.29 15.57 13.36
CA LEU A 358 24.66 14.93 12.11
C LEU A 358 23.99 15.58 10.89
N LEU A 359 22.68 15.81 10.94
CA LEU A 359 21.95 16.45 9.83
C LEU A 359 22.47 17.88 9.59
N ALA A 360 22.76 18.64 10.64
CA ALA A 360 23.37 19.96 10.52
C ALA A 360 24.78 19.91 9.88
N ALA A 361 25.63 18.96 10.31
CA ALA A 361 26.95 18.75 9.73
C ALA A 361 26.90 18.30 8.26
N LYS A 362 25.79 17.71 7.84
CA LYS A 362 25.51 17.27 6.46
C LYS A 362 24.76 18.30 5.62
N GLY A 363 24.70 19.56 6.05
CA GLY A 363 24.13 20.66 5.26
C GLY A 363 22.63 20.88 5.48
N GLY A 364 22.03 20.25 6.48
CA GLY A 364 20.64 20.48 6.87
C GLY A 364 20.50 21.74 7.72
N THR A 365 19.46 22.54 7.45
CA THR A 365 19.05 23.66 8.31
C THR A 365 17.72 23.33 8.97
N SER A 366 17.64 23.43 10.29
CA SER A 366 16.40 23.15 11.03
C SER A 366 15.32 24.18 10.73
N LEU A 367 14.10 23.71 10.53
CA LEU A 367 12.88 24.49 10.33
C LEU A 367 11.93 24.40 11.54
N GLY A 368 12.40 23.81 12.66
CA GLY A 368 11.57 23.53 13.83
C GLY A 368 10.55 22.41 13.60
N GLU A 369 9.57 22.30 14.51
CA GLU A 369 8.60 21.20 14.50
C GLU A 369 7.38 21.41 13.58
N GLY A 370 7.07 22.65 13.19
CA GLY A 370 5.84 23.02 12.49
C GLY A 370 5.56 22.19 11.24
N PRO A 371 6.49 22.12 10.26
CA PRO A 371 6.28 21.34 9.04
C PRO A 371 6.12 19.83 9.30
N ALA A 372 6.83 19.29 10.30
CA ALA A 372 6.75 17.88 10.68
C ALA A 372 5.38 17.53 11.30
N ARG A 373 4.85 18.40 12.19
CA ARG A 373 3.50 18.24 12.75
C ARG A 373 2.41 18.40 11.69
N ALA A 374 2.56 19.35 10.77
CA ALA A 374 1.63 19.54 9.67
C ALA A 374 1.58 18.31 8.75
N TRP A 375 2.76 17.76 8.41
CA TRP A 375 2.87 16.51 7.67
C TRP A 375 2.17 15.37 8.41
N GLU A 376 2.44 15.17 9.70
CA GLU A 376 1.85 14.10 10.50
C GLU A 376 0.31 14.19 10.51
N HIS A 377 -0.24 15.39 10.73
CA HIS A 377 -1.69 15.59 10.73
C HIS A 377 -2.32 15.30 9.35
N GLY A 378 -1.61 15.59 8.26
CA GLY A 378 -2.09 15.43 6.89
C GLY A 378 -1.79 14.09 6.23
N ARG A 379 -0.99 13.22 6.85
CA ARG A 379 -0.32 12.07 6.19
C ARG A 379 -1.25 11.04 5.54
N PHE A 380 -2.53 11.00 5.93
CA PHE A 380 -3.54 10.08 5.37
C PHE A 380 -4.47 10.72 4.32
N ASN A 381 -4.31 12.02 4.01
CA ASN A 381 -5.26 12.75 3.17
C ASN A 381 -4.96 12.72 1.67
N ALA A 382 -3.74 12.35 1.26
CA ALA A 382 -3.34 12.43 -0.16
C ALA A 382 -4.24 11.63 -1.13
N PRO A 383 -4.78 10.44 -0.78
CA PRO A 383 -5.70 9.73 -1.67
C PRO A 383 -7.00 10.50 -1.97
N TYR A 384 -7.51 11.32 -1.03
CA TYR A 384 -8.66 12.20 -1.30
C TYR A 384 -8.31 13.29 -2.33
N LEU A 385 -7.09 13.84 -2.25
CA LEU A 385 -6.60 14.81 -3.25
C LEU A 385 -6.45 14.15 -4.63
N ARG A 386 -5.91 12.93 -4.69
CA ARG A 386 -5.81 12.16 -5.94
C ARG A 386 -7.18 12.04 -6.61
N ASP A 387 -8.22 11.67 -5.86
CA ASP A 387 -9.55 11.48 -6.44
C ASP A 387 -10.12 12.79 -7.01
N ALA A 388 -9.94 13.90 -6.28
CA ALA A 388 -10.33 15.22 -6.78
C ALA A 388 -9.55 15.64 -8.03
N LEU A 389 -8.25 15.30 -8.12
CA LEU A 389 -7.42 15.52 -9.31
C LEU A 389 -7.90 14.67 -10.49
N LEU A 390 -8.22 13.38 -10.25
CA LEU A 390 -8.79 12.49 -11.25
C LEU A 390 -10.10 13.03 -11.80
N SER A 391 -11.01 13.50 -10.95
CA SER A 391 -12.29 14.08 -11.39
C SER A 391 -12.10 15.39 -12.15
N ALA A 392 -10.99 16.11 -11.94
CA ALA A 392 -10.65 17.35 -12.63
C ALA A 392 -9.86 17.16 -13.94
N GLY A 393 -9.75 15.91 -14.43
CA GLY A 393 -9.06 15.60 -15.69
C GLY A 393 -7.54 15.51 -15.59
N ALA A 394 -6.97 15.46 -14.38
CA ALA A 394 -5.58 15.08 -14.18
C ALA A 394 -5.48 13.56 -13.97
N LEU A 395 -4.50 12.90 -14.57
CA LEU A 395 -3.97 11.65 -14.02
C LEU A 395 -3.18 11.99 -12.77
N CYS A 396 -3.40 11.25 -11.69
CA CYS A 396 -2.60 11.31 -10.48
C CYS A 396 -2.39 9.89 -9.97
N GLU A 397 -1.15 9.44 -9.87
CA GLU A 397 -0.84 8.10 -9.37
C GLU A 397 0.54 8.07 -8.71
N THR A 398 0.76 7.03 -7.93
CA THR A 398 1.99 6.78 -7.22
C THR A 398 2.63 5.46 -7.64
N LEU A 399 3.96 5.42 -7.62
CA LEU A 399 4.73 4.19 -7.78
C LEU A 399 5.98 4.27 -6.92
N GLU A 400 6.55 3.13 -6.61
CA GLU A 400 7.62 3.04 -5.62
C GLU A 400 8.53 1.86 -5.91
N THR A 401 9.78 2.02 -5.48
CA THR A 401 10.85 1.04 -5.67
C THR A 401 11.87 1.21 -4.55
N ALA A 402 12.88 0.35 -4.48
CA ALA A 402 14.01 0.53 -3.60
C ALA A 402 15.32 0.10 -4.26
N THR A 403 16.41 0.71 -3.82
CA THR A 403 17.75 0.37 -4.30
C THR A 403 18.81 0.69 -3.26
N ASN A 404 20.05 0.29 -3.53
CA ASN A 404 21.20 0.61 -2.68
C ASN A 404 21.56 2.10 -2.78
N TRP A 405 22.13 2.65 -1.71
CA TRP A 405 22.46 4.09 -1.63
C TRP A 405 23.29 4.61 -2.81
N SER A 406 24.24 3.81 -3.31
CA SER A 406 25.09 4.17 -4.46
C SER A 406 24.33 4.30 -5.78
N ASN A 407 23.13 3.72 -5.88
CA ASN A 407 22.31 3.71 -7.09
C ASN A 407 21.13 4.69 -7.05
N VAL A 408 20.85 5.29 -5.90
CA VAL A 408 19.72 6.24 -5.72
C VAL A 408 19.70 7.35 -6.78
N PRO A 409 20.84 8.04 -7.11
CA PRO A 409 20.82 9.09 -8.13
C PRO A 409 20.47 8.55 -9.53
N ALA A 410 21.04 7.40 -9.91
CA ALA A 410 20.83 6.80 -11.22
C ALA A 410 19.39 6.30 -11.39
N LEU A 411 18.84 5.65 -10.35
CA LEU A 411 17.45 5.18 -10.34
C LEU A 411 16.46 6.34 -10.43
N LYS A 412 16.64 7.39 -9.60
CA LYS A 412 15.76 8.57 -9.62
C LYS A 412 15.70 9.18 -11.02
N ALA A 413 16.86 9.42 -11.63
CA ALA A 413 16.95 9.98 -12.97
C ALA A 413 16.25 9.07 -14.01
N ALA A 414 16.57 7.77 -14.02
CA ALA A 414 16.02 6.84 -15.02
C ALA A 414 14.48 6.72 -14.95
N VAL A 415 13.91 6.68 -13.74
CA VAL A 415 12.45 6.60 -13.56
C VAL A 415 11.79 7.94 -13.91
N THR A 416 12.35 9.06 -13.47
CA THR A 416 11.83 10.40 -13.81
C THR A 416 11.85 10.63 -15.32
N ASP A 417 12.94 10.28 -16.00
CA ASP A 417 13.06 10.42 -17.45
C ASP A 417 12.04 9.52 -18.18
N ALA A 418 11.92 8.25 -17.79
CA ALA A 418 10.98 7.32 -18.41
C ALA A 418 9.52 7.81 -18.30
N LEU A 419 9.12 8.29 -17.12
CA LEU A 419 7.78 8.84 -16.90
C LEU A 419 7.55 10.12 -17.70
N THR A 420 8.51 11.04 -17.66
CA THR A 420 8.40 12.34 -18.33
C THR A 420 8.32 12.15 -19.85
N THR A 421 9.20 11.33 -20.43
CA THR A 421 9.20 11.01 -21.86
C THR A 421 7.91 10.31 -22.27
N SER A 422 7.50 9.25 -21.59
CA SER A 422 6.30 8.50 -21.96
C SER A 422 5.02 9.34 -21.90
N LEU A 423 4.91 10.25 -20.92
CA LEU A 423 3.75 11.14 -20.80
C LEU A 423 3.82 12.28 -21.82
N ALA A 424 5.00 12.82 -22.11
CA ALA A 424 5.19 13.80 -23.19
C ALA A 424 4.79 13.23 -24.56
N ASP A 425 5.15 11.98 -24.85
CA ASP A 425 4.76 11.27 -26.07
C ASP A 425 3.23 11.07 -26.17
N SER A 426 2.53 11.03 -25.03
CA SER A 426 1.05 11.02 -24.98
C SER A 426 0.41 12.42 -25.18
N GLY A 427 1.22 13.47 -25.35
CA GLY A 427 0.76 14.84 -25.60
C GLY A 427 0.46 15.64 -24.33
N THR A 428 1.12 15.33 -23.22
CA THR A 428 1.00 16.12 -21.97
C THR A 428 2.36 16.25 -21.27
N PRO A 429 2.69 17.42 -20.71
CA PRO A 429 3.75 17.49 -19.70
C PRO A 429 3.34 16.66 -18.46
N ALA A 430 4.33 16.35 -17.62
CA ALA A 430 4.14 15.64 -16.37
C ALA A 430 4.89 16.32 -15.23
N LEU A 431 4.27 16.37 -14.06
CA LEU A 431 4.93 16.64 -12.79
C LEU A 431 5.31 15.29 -12.18
N VAL A 432 6.61 15.02 -12.08
CA VAL A 432 7.14 13.82 -11.43
C VAL A 432 7.83 14.26 -10.15
N LEU A 433 7.17 14.01 -9.03
CA LEU A 433 7.66 14.27 -7.68
C LEU A 433 8.32 13.02 -7.14
N CYS A 434 9.35 13.14 -6.30
CA CYS A 434 10.00 12.01 -5.69
C CYS A 434 10.35 12.29 -4.23
N HIS A 435 10.28 11.27 -3.38
CA HIS A 435 10.82 11.34 -2.03
C HIS A 435 11.45 10.02 -1.60
N ILE A 436 12.40 10.10 -0.67
CA ILE A 436 12.84 8.96 0.12
C ILE A 436 11.78 8.73 1.19
N SER A 437 11.03 7.64 1.07
CA SER A 437 9.95 7.27 2.00
C SER A 437 10.43 6.38 3.14
N HIS A 438 11.44 5.54 2.89
CA HIS A 438 12.02 4.60 3.84
C HIS A 438 13.54 4.51 3.67
N VAL A 439 14.25 4.32 4.77
CA VAL A 439 15.71 4.20 4.80
C VAL A 439 16.14 2.86 5.37
N TYR A 440 17.25 2.35 4.85
CA TYR A 440 17.93 1.14 5.29
C TYR A 440 19.42 1.40 5.42
N PRO A 441 20.16 0.64 6.24
CA PRO A 441 21.62 0.78 6.30
C PRO A 441 22.30 0.68 4.92
N THR A 442 21.74 -0.12 4.01
CA THR A 442 22.29 -0.39 2.68
C THR A 442 21.59 0.35 1.53
N GLY A 443 20.40 0.91 1.75
CA GLY A 443 19.61 1.50 0.67
C GLY A 443 18.44 2.35 1.11
N ALA A 444 17.59 2.71 0.16
CA ALA A 444 16.41 3.54 0.39
C ALA A 444 15.26 3.14 -0.54
N SER A 445 14.04 3.38 -0.09
CA SER A 445 12.87 3.39 -0.98
C SER A 445 12.70 4.77 -1.59
N LEU A 446 12.48 4.79 -2.91
CA LEU A 446 12.06 5.99 -3.64
C LEU A 446 10.58 5.85 -3.97
N TYR A 447 9.82 6.87 -3.61
CA TYR A 447 8.39 6.99 -3.88
C TYR A 447 8.15 8.13 -4.86
N PHE A 448 7.44 7.87 -5.93
CA PHE A 448 7.15 8.82 -6.98
C PHE A 448 5.66 9.15 -6.99
N THR A 449 5.33 10.43 -7.08
CA THR A 449 3.98 10.90 -7.37
C THR A 449 3.99 11.53 -8.75
N VAL A 450 3.09 11.08 -9.62
CA VAL A 450 3.02 11.50 -11.02
C VAL A 450 1.70 12.19 -11.26
N VAL A 451 1.75 13.42 -11.76
CA VAL A 451 0.56 14.18 -12.18
C VAL A 451 0.71 14.61 -13.63
N ALA A 452 -0.28 14.29 -14.47
CA ALA A 452 -0.31 14.66 -15.88
C ALA A 452 -1.75 14.92 -16.33
N ALA A 453 -1.99 15.50 -17.51
CA ALA A 453 -3.36 15.63 -17.99
C ALA A 453 -3.85 14.29 -18.60
N GLN A 454 -5.13 13.98 -18.41
CA GLN A 454 -5.76 12.85 -19.10
C GLN A 454 -5.82 13.13 -20.61
N ARG A 455 -5.35 12.18 -21.42
CA ARG A 455 -5.32 12.24 -22.89
C ARG A 455 -5.80 10.91 -23.49
N GLY A 456 -6.61 10.99 -24.54
CA GLY A 456 -7.13 9.79 -25.21
C GLY A 456 -7.80 8.83 -24.23
N ASN A 457 -7.31 7.59 -24.17
CA ASN A 457 -7.69 6.64 -23.13
C ASN A 457 -6.71 6.74 -21.93
N PRO A 458 -7.13 7.32 -20.79
CA PRO A 458 -6.24 7.55 -19.64
C PRO A 458 -5.72 6.24 -19.00
N ILE A 459 -6.44 5.13 -19.15
CA ILE A 459 -5.99 3.82 -18.67
C ILE A 459 -4.77 3.35 -19.47
N GLU A 460 -4.85 3.38 -20.80
CA GLU A 460 -3.73 2.98 -21.67
C GLU A 460 -2.56 3.97 -21.61
N GLN A 461 -2.86 5.25 -21.46
CA GLN A 461 -1.87 6.30 -21.19
C GLN A 461 -1.04 5.96 -19.95
N TRP A 462 -1.70 5.66 -18.82
CA TRP A 462 -1.00 5.31 -17.58
C TRP A 462 -0.30 3.95 -17.65
N ARG A 463 -0.91 2.92 -18.24
CA ARG A 463 -0.28 1.60 -18.42
C ARG A 463 1.04 1.70 -19.18
N THR A 464 1.08 2.51 -20.24
CA THR A 464 2.30 2.75 -21.02
C THR A 464 3.38 3.43 -20.18
N ALA A 465 3.02 4.49 -19.45
CA ALA A 465 3.97 5.22 -18.59
C ALA A 465 4.49 4.35 -17.44
N LYS A 466 3.61 3.59 -16.77
CA LYS A 466 3.98 2.68 -15.68
C LYS A 466 4.89 1.54 -16.17
N ALA A 467 4.64 1.00 -17.36
CA ALA A 467 5.52 0.00 -17.97
C ALA A 467 6.91 0.59 -18.26
N ALA A 468 7.00 1.78 -18.85
CA ALA A 468 8.28 2.44 -19.11
C ALA A 468 9.09 2.71 -17.82
N ALA A 469 8.40 3.13 -16.75
CA ALA A 469 9.01 3.33 -15.43
C ALA A 469 9.50 2.00 -14.83
N SER A 470 8.69 0.94 -14.92
CA SER A 470 9.03 -0.40 -14.44
C SER A 470 10.24 -0.98 -15.17
N ASP A 471 10.30 -0.84 -16.50
CA ASP A 471 11.46 -1.22 -17.29
C ASP A 471 12.72 -0.44 -16.88
N ALA A 472 12.58 0.84 -16.52
CA ALA A 472 13.69 1.65 -16.02
C ALA A 472 14.20 1.15 -14.65
N MET A 473 13.30 0.74 -13.75
CA MET A 473 13.68 0.14 -12.46
C MET A 473 14.49 -1.14 -12.66
N VAL A 474 13.99 -2.06 -13.51
CA VAL A 474 14.68 -3.32 -13.80
C VAL A 474 16.04 -3.08 -14.45
N ARG A 475 16.13 -2.20 -15.46
CA ARG A 475 17.40 -1.86 -16.12
C ARG A 475 18.45 -1.27 -15.16
N THR A 476 18.02 -0.59 -14.10
CA THR A 476 18.92 0.00 -13.10
C THR A 476 19.18 -0.92 -11.91
N GLY A 477 18.66 -2.16 -11.92
CA GLY A 477 18.85 -3.14 -10.86
C GLY A 477 18.13 -2.80 -9.55
N ALA A 478 17.06 -2.02 -9.62
CA ALA A 478 16.18 -1.76 -8.48
C ALA A 478 15.10 -2.85 -8.39
N THR A 479 14.54 -3.05 -7.19
CA THR A 479 13.38 -3.96 -7.03
C THR A 479 12.17 -3.38 -7.74
N ILE A 480 11.34 -4.23 -8.35
CA ILE A 480 10.10 -3.78 -9.04
C ILE A 480 9.09 -3.09 -8.09
N THR A 481 9.11 -3.45 -6.80
CA THR A 481 8.25 -2.87 -5.77
C THR A 481 8.97 -2.93 -4.42
N HIS A 482 8.68 -1.99 -3.53
CA HIS A 482 9.15 -2.03 -2.15
C HIS A 482 8.03 -2.33 -1.13
N HIS A 483 6.80 -1.83 -1.35
CA HIS A 483 5.68 -2.06 -0.44
C HIS A 483 4.27 -2.02 -1.07
N HIS A 484 4.13 -1.71 -2.36
CA HIS A 484 2.83 -1.81 -3.05
C HIS A 484 2.43 -3.26 -3.36
N ALA A 485 3.41 -4.18 -3.34
CA ALA A 485 3.31 -5.59 -3.77
C ALA A 485 3.29 -5.76 -5.29
N VAL A 486 3.11 -7.00 -5.77
CA VAL A 486 3.25 -7.34 -7.18
C VAL A 486 1.92 -7.24 -7.92
N GLY A 487 0.89 -7.86 -7.36
CA GLY A 487 -0.45 -7.91 -7.93
C GLY A 487 -0.48 -8.41 -9.37
N VAL A 488 -1.29 -7.75 -10.19
CA VAL A 488 -1.31 -7.91 -11.65
C VAL A 488 -0.31 -6.94 -12.28
N ASP A 489 -0.21 -5.73 -11.72
CA ASP A 489 0.51 -4.62 -12.31
C ASP A 489 2.01 -4.88 -12.47
N HIS A 490 2.68 -5.49 -11.49
CA HIS A 490 4.12 -5.74 -11.54
C HIS A 490 4.48 -7.18 -11.91
N ARG A 491 3.48 -8.07 -12.03
CA ARG A 491 3.67 -9.49 -12.39
C ARG A 491 4.54 -9.69 -13.64
N PRO A 492 4.46 -8.85 -14.70
CA PRO A 492 5.30 -9.03 -15.89
C PRO A 492 6.82 -9.01 -15.62
N TRP A 493 7.27 -8.28 -14.60
CA TRP A 493 8.70 -8.12 -14.25
C TRP A 493 9.19 -9.06 -13.15
N MET A 494 8.32 -9.92 -12.62
CA MET A 494 8.73 -10.87 -11.58
C MET A 494 9.79 -11.87 -12.06
N ARG A 495 9.82 -12.23 -13.34
CA ARG A 495 10.90 -13.08 -13.87
C ARG A 495 12.26 -12.36 -13.79
N ASP A 496 12.30 -11.05 -14.03
CA ASP A 496 13.52 -10.25 -13.90
C ASP A 496 13.96 -10.13 -12.42
N GLU A 497 13.00 -10.04 -11.49
CA GLU A 497 13.25 -9.92 -10.05
C GLU A 497 13.88 -11.20 -9.45
N ILE A 498 13.33 -12.39 -9.74
CA ILE A 498 13.69 -13.64 -9.05
C ILE A 498 14.27 -14.74 -9.96
N GLY A 499 14.37 -14.48 -11.26
CA GLY A 499 14.86 -15.43 -12.26
C GLY A 499 13.93 -16.62 -12.51
N ASP A 500 14.23 -17.40 -13.55
CA ASP A 500 13.39 -18.53 -13.97
C ASP A 500 13.26 -19.62 -12.89
N LEU A 501 14.34 -19.91 -12.17
CA LEU A 501 14.31 -20.88 -11.08
C LEU A 501 13.45 -20.39 -9.91
N GLY A 502 13.50 -19.09 -9.59
CA GLY A 502 12.63 -18.50 -8.56
C GLY A 502 11.15 -18.62 -8.95
N VAL A 503 10.81 -18.35 -10.21
CA VAL A 503 9.45 -18.55 -10.75
C VAL A 503 9.03 -20.02 -10.61
N ALA A 504 9.90 -20.97 -10.95
CA ALA A 504 9.61 -22.39 -10.80
C ALA A 504 9.35 -22.79 -9.34
N VAL A 505 10.12 -22.24 -8.39
CA VAL A 505 9.91 -22.46 -6.95
C VAL A 505 8.57 -21.90 -6.50
N LEU A 506 8.21 -20.66 -6.86
CA LEU A 506 6.92 -20.08 -6.50
C LEU A 506 5.74 -20.90 -7.06
N ARG A 507 5.84 -21.34 -8.32
CA ARG A 507 4.82 -22.21 -8.94
C ARG A 507 4.72 -23.57 -8.23
N ALA A 508 5.84 -24.15 -7.80
CA ALA A 508 5.83 -25.41 -7.05
C ALA A 508 5.14 -25.25 -5.69
N VAL A 509 5.42 -24.17 -4.96
CA VAL A 509 4.74 -23.85 -3.69
C VAL A 509 3.24 -23.65 -3.91
N LYS A 510 2.85 -22.89 -4.94
CA LYS A 510 1.45 -22.70 -5.32
C LYS A 510 0.75 -24.02 -5.64
N ALA A 511 1.35 -24.87 -6.46
CA ALA A 511 0.78 -26.16 -6.82
C ALA A 511 0.61 -27.09 -5.61
N ALA A 512 1.50 -27.00 -4.62
CA ALA A 512 1.41 -27.79 -3.40
C ALA A 512 0.30 -27.28 -2.46
N LEU A 513 0.15 -25.96 -2.30
CA LEU A 513 -0.82 -25.37 -1.36
C LEU A 513 -2.23 -25.22 -1.96
N ASP A 514 -2.32 -25.03 -3.27
CA ASP A 514 -3.55 -24.82 -4.02
C ASP A 514 -3.53 -25.57 -5.37
N PRO A 515 -3.71 -26.90 -5.33
CA PRO A 515 -3.63 -27.75 -6.52
C PRO A 515 -4.73 -27.47 -7.55
N ALA A 516 -5.86 -26.89 -7.12
CA ALA A 516 -6.95 -26.50 -8.01
C ALA A 516 -6.77 -25.10 -8.63
N GLY A 517 -5.77 -24.33 -8.16
CA GLY A 517 -5.47 -22.99 -8.67
C GLY A 517 -6.54 -21.95 -8.36
N ILE A 518 -7.36 -22.15 -7.32
CA ILE A 518 -8.50 -21.27 -7.01
C ILE A 518 -8.11 -19.98 -6.26
N LEU A 519 -6.98 -19.94 -5.56
CA LEU A 519 -6.60 -18.82 -4.70
C LEU A 519 -6.03 -17.66 -5.53
N ASN A 520 -6.74 -16.55 -5.55
CA ASN A 520 -6.41 -15.28 -6.19
C ASN A 520 -5.69 -15.41 -7.56
N PRO A 521 -6.32 -16.07 -8.55
CA PRO A 521 -5.65 -16.39 -9.80
C PRO A 521 -5.23 -15.12 -10.55
N GLY A 522 -4.08 -15.20 -11.20
CA GLY A 522 -3.52 -14.12 -12.01
C GLY A 522 -2.76 -13.04 -11.24
N LYS A 523 -2.52 -13.19 -9.93
CA LYS A 523 -1.65 -12.26 -9.17
C LYS A 523 -0.32 -12.93 -8.85
N LEU A 524 0.73 -12.13 -8.66
CA LEU A 524 2.07 -12.49 -8.17
C LEU A 524 2.86 -13.49 -9.04
N ILE A 525 2.28 -14.66 -9.32
CA ILE A 525 2.92 -15.81 -9.95
C ILE A 525 2.90 -15.64 -11.48
N PRO A 526 4.07 -15.51 -12.14
CA PRO A 526 4.16 -15.37 -13.59
C PRO A 526 3.86 -16.66 -14.35
#